data_AF-A0A7J9Q1S9-F1
#
_entry.id   AF-A0A7J9Q1S9-F1
#
_cell.length_a   1.000
_cell.length_b   1.000
_cell.length_c   1.000
_cell.angle_alpha   90.00
_cell.angle_beta   90.00
_cell.angle_gamma   90.00
#
_symmetry.space_group_name_H-M   'P 1'
#
loop_
_entity.id
_entity.type
_entity.pdbx_description
1 polymer ?
#
loop_
_entity_poly.entity_id
_entity_poly.type
_entity_poly.pdbx_seq_one_letter_code
_entity_poly.pdbx_strand_id
1 'polypeptide(L)'
;MTDILEFCQAILHMGLEEEVDLFAENELKRTFYEYKAAQKKPLAGVTYMVNGSEYASLLDAMHAEEKLENLGMRFMKPNLKENWDFNTPTKTLVLMGNGMGVLERFSYDSFKLDKWDKHQQIQRDNVMIRGYPTWLNYPQSIKTKSVDPLAAPIRPYIPKLITLEKLWDDIREHGMVVFELRVCAYTKTARFNYDIDLVNNVMLKDFRGGQSPLRNRAERSILDYFNFDMVLASTDMKEIVKKTFTNLFESKHATAFDFAHSMHITNQMAANALNAIVTRGLARKEGSSPREVYSIDPEALAESALKLEKY
;
A
#
# COMPACT_ATOMS: atom_id res chain seq x y z
N MET A 1 -8.25 18.65 20.25
CA MET A 1 -7.90 17.76 19.14
C MET A 1 -6.53 17.22 19.51
N THR A 2 -6.47 15.97 20.00
CA THR A 2 -5.24 15.28 20.40
C THR A 2 -4.26 15.30 19.23
N ASP A 3 -2.97 15.54 19.50
CA ASP A 3 -1.97 15.56 18.43
C ASP A 3 -1.83 14.13 17.87
N ILE A 4 -1.89 13.97 16.55
CA ILE A 4 -1.79 12.64 15.91
C ILE A 4 -0.45 11.96 16.25
N LEU A 5 0.59 12.77 16.54
CA LEU A 5 1.87 12.28 17.04
C LEU A 5 1.74 11.63 18.44
N GLU A 6 0.85 12.13 19.30
CA GLU A 6 0.61 11.53 20.62
C GLU A 6 0.05 10.10 20.48
N PHE A 7 -0.88 9.88 19.53
CA PHE A 7 -1.35 8.51 19.22
C PHE A 7 -0.23 7.63 18.67
N CYS A 8 0.63 8.17 17.80
CA CYS A 8 1.80 7.44 17.30
C CYS A 8 2.73 7.02 18.45
N GLN A 9 3.01 7.92 19.40
CA GLN A 9 3.83 7.63 20.57
C GLN A 9 3.15 6.61 21.49
N ALA A 10 1.84 6.73 21.70
CA ALA A 10 1.09 5.78 22.51
C ALA A 10 1.11 4.36 21.92
N ILE A 11 1.03 4.22 20.59
CA ILE A 11 1.20 2.93 19.89
C ILE A 11 2.63 2.42 20.05
N LEU A 12 3.65 3.28 19.90
CA LEU A 12 5.07 2.90 20.07
C LEU A 12 5.30 2.23 21.44
N HIS A 13 4.72 2.80 22.50
CA HIS A 13 4.84 2.28 23.87
C HIS A 13 4.05 0.99 24.14
N MET A 14 3.32 0.45 23.16
CA MET A 14 2.77 -0.91 23.26
C MET A 14 3.80 -1.99 22.96
N GLY A 15 4.90 -1.62 22.28
CA GLY A 15 5.98 -2.55 21.96
C GLY A 15 6.79 -2.98 23.19
N LEU A 16 7.74 -3.89 22.96
CA LEU A 16 8.61 -4.43 24.01
C LEU A 16 9.41 -3.31 24.69
N GLU A 17 9.40 -3.29 26.04
CA GLU A 17 10.07 -2.24 26.84
C GLU A 17 11.56 -2.10 26.49
N GLU A 18 12.25 -3.20 26.17
CA GLU A 18 13.65 -3.17 25.78
C GLU A 18 13.94 -2.49 24.43
N GLU A 19 12.94 -2.39 23.54
CA GLU A 19 13.07 -1.78 22.22
C GLU A 19 12.57 -0.34 22.17
N VAL A 20 11.79 0.10 23.17
CA VAL A 20 11.20 1.45 23.24
C VAL A 20 12.02 2.32 24.20
N ASP A 21 13.13 2.86 23.68
CA ASP A 21 13.95 3.85 24.38
C ASP A 21 13.86 5.25 23.74
N LEU A 22 14.59 6.22 24.31
CA LEU A 22 14.65 7.58 23.77
C LEU A 22 15.14 7.62 22.31
N PHE A 23 15.95 6.65 21.89
CA PHE A 23 16.39 6.57 20.50
C PHE A 23 15.24 6.17 19.58
N ALA A 24 14.47 5.13 19.94
CA ALA A 24 13.27 4.72 19.20
C ALA A 24 12.24 5.86 19.10
N GLU A 25 12.00 6.61 20.19
CA GLU A 25 11.11 7.77 20.18
C GLU A 25 11.58 8.89 19.23
N ASN A 26 12.89 9.16 19.20
CA ASN A 26 13.47 10.17 18.31
C ASN A 26 13.41 9.73 16.85
N GLU A 27 13.65 8.45 16.56
CA GLU A 27 13.47 7.88 15.22
C GLU A 27 12.01 7.99 14.78
N LEU A 28 11.04 7.68 15.66
CA LEU A 28 9.61 7.83 15.37
C LEU A 28 9.29 9.29 14.98
N LYS A 29 9.71 10.26 15.80
CA LYS A 29 9.48 11.69 15.52
C LYS A 29 10.09 12.10 14.18
N ARG A 30 11.32 11.66 13.89
CA ARG A 30 11.98 11.94 12.61
C ARG A 30 11.17 11.37 11.45
N THR A 31 10.81 10.08 11.50
CA THR A 31 10.05 9.43 10.43
C THR A 31 8.66 10.05 10.25
N PHE A 32 8.00 10.47 11.34
CA PHE A 32 6.73 11.17 11.28
C PHE A 32 6.82 12.50 10.52
N TYR A 33 7.84 13.32 10.81
CA TYR A 33 8.03 14.59 10.10
C TYR A 33 8.49 14.38 8.65
N GLU A 34 9.31 13.38 8.37
CA GLU A 34 9.65 12.96 6.99
C GLU A 34 8.37 12.58 6.22
N TYR A 35 7.46 11.83 6.84
CA TYR A 35 6.19 11.45 6.25
C TYR A 35 5.32 12.68 5.94
N LYS A 36 5.15 13.59 6.91
CA LYS A 36 4.39 14.84 6.74
C LYS A 36 4.97 15.72 5.61
N ALA A 37 6.29 15.70 5.42
CA ALA A 37 6.97 16.48 4.38
C ALA A 37 6.77 15.93 2.96
N ALA A 38 6.41 14.65 2.79
CA ALA A 38 6.36 13.97 1.50
C ALA A 38 5.22 14.40 0.55
N GLN A 39 4.34 15.34 0.97
CA GLN A 39 3.24 15.95 0.20
C GLN A 39 2.55 15.01 -0.81
N LYS A 40 1.60 14.21 -0.32
CA LYS A 40 0.83 13.28 -1.16
C LYS A 40 -0.53 13.87 -1.52
N LYS A 41 -1.08 13.47 -2.68
CA LYS A 41 -2.37 13.97 -3.18
C LYS A 41 -3.54 13.15 -2.61
N PRO A 42 -4.47 13.75 -1.85
CA PRO A 42 -5.65 13.05 -1.37
C PRO A 42 -6.73 12.92 -2.45
N LEU A 43 -7.44 11.79 -2.46
CA LEU A 43 -8.63 11.54 -3.27
C LEU A 43 -9.93 11.67 -2.49
N ALA A 44 -9.95 11.26 -1.22
CA ALA A 44 -11.15 11.34 -0.38
C ALA A 44 -10.74 11.38 1.09
N GLY A 45 -11.56 12.01 1.94
CA GLY A 45 -11.45 11.84 3.39
C GLY A 45 -11.94 10.45 3.80
N VAL A 46 -11.45 9.93 4.92
CA VAL A 46 -11.84 8.63 5.46
C VAL A 46 -12.30 8.80 6.89
N THR A 47 -13.44 8.20 7.23
CA THR A 47 -13.92 8.07 8.61
C THR A 47 -13.98 6.60 9.00
N TYR A 48 -13.73 6.31 10.26
CA TYR A 48 -13.56 4.94 10.76
C TYR A 48 -14.61 4.59 11.80
N MET A 49 -15.15 3.39 11.68
CA MET A 49 -15.95 2.72 12.70
C MET A 49 -15.24 1.40 13.05
N VAL A 50 -14.85 1.21 14.30
CA VAL A 50 -14.12 0.02 14.76
C VAL A 50 -14.88 -0.58 15.92
N ASN A 51 -15.15 -1.89 15.85
CA ASN A 51 -15.90 -2.61 16.88
C ASN A 51 -17.25 -1.96 17.25
N GLY A 52 -17.90 -1.28 16.31
CA GLY A 52 -19.17 -0.56 16.52
C GLY A 52 -19.05 0.88 17.07
N SER A 53 -17.83 1.35 17.37
CA SER A 53 -17.56 2.72 17.84
C SER A 53 -16.95 3.58 16.73
N GLU A 54 -17.27 4.88 16.71
CA GLU A 54 -16.65 5.83 15.77
C GLU A 54 -15.36 6.41 16.35
N TYR A 55 -14.32 6.52 15.52
CA TYR A 55 -13.02 7.10 15.92
C TYR A 55 -12.62 8.24 15.00
N ALA A 56 -11.87 9.19 15.55
CA ALA A 56 -11.38 10.35 14.80
C ALA A 56 -10.30 9.96 13.79
N SER A 57 -9.55 8.90 14.06
CA SER A 57 -8.54 8.32 13.18
C SER A 57 -8.41 6.81 13.41
N LEU A 58 -7.79 6.09 12.48
CA LEU A 58 -7.50 4.67 12.72
C LEU A 58 -6.41 4.48 13.77
N LEU A 59 -5.49 5.45 13.94
CA LEU A 59 -4.45 5.42 14.98
C LEU A 59 -5.05 5.54 16.39
N ASP A 60 -6.06 6.39 16.55
CA ASP A 60 -6.86 6.50 17.77
C ASP A 60 -7.54 5.16 18.11
N ALA A 61 -8.18 4.53 17.12
CA ALA A 61 -8.76 3.20 17.30
C ALA A 61 -7.72 2.13 17.65
N MET A 62 -6.57 2.12 16.98
CA MET A 62 -5.46 1.19 17.26
C MET A 62 -4.92 1.34 18.68
N HIS A 63 -4.93 2.57 19.20
CA HIS A 63 -4.57 2.82 20.59
C HIS A 63 -5.63 2.26 21.56
N ALA A 64 -6.90 2.58 21.31
CA ALA A 64 -8.00 2.30 22.23
C ALA A 64 -8.47 0.83 22.26
N GLU A 65 -8.50 0.15 21.11
CA GLU A 65 -9.10 -1.17 20.97
C GLU A 65 -8.04 -2.28 21.00
N GLU A 66 -8.21 -3.26 21.90
CA GLU A 66 -7.27 -4.37 22.03
C GLU A 66 -7.24 -5.30 20.82
N LYS A 67 -8.39 -5.51 20.17
CA LYS A 67 -8.56 -6.42 19.05
C LYS A 67 -9.42 -5.81 17.97
N LEU A 68 -9.23 -6.26 16.74
CA LEU A 68 -10.07 -5.89 15.60
C LEU A 68 -11.09 -6.99 15.30
N GLU A 69 -12.36 -6.75 15.61
CA GLU A 69 -13.46 -7.66 15.25
C GLU A 69 -14.16 -7.19 13.97
N ASN A 70 -14.42 -5.89 13.86
CA ASN A 70 -15.00 -5.26 12.68
C ASN A 70 -14.40 -3.88 12.40
N LEU A 71 -14.36 -3.52 11.12
CA LEU A 71 -13.85 -2.24 10.63
C LEU A 71 -14.73 -1.72 9.51
N GLY A 72 -15.28 -0.53 9.66
CA GLY A 72 -15.92 0.23 8.59
C GLY A 72 -15.04 1.42 8.21
N MET A 73 -14.62 1.47 6.95
CA MET A 73 -14.01 2.65 6.33
C MET A 73 -15.01 3.30 5.40
N ARG A 74 -15.38 4.55 5.67
CA ARG A 74 -16.26 5.33 4.80
C ARG A 74 -15.47 6.46 4.13
N PHE A 75 -15.55 6.50 2.80
CA PHE A 75 -14.86 7.49 1.99
C PHE A 75 -15.78 8.66 1.70
N MET A 76 -15.33 9.86 2.04
CA MET A 76 -16.13 11.08 2.07
C MET A 76 -15.53 12.14 1.15
N LYS A 77 -16.40 12.96 0.56
CA LYS A 77 -16.01 14.11 -0.28
C LYS A 77 -14.99 13.73 -1.37
N PRO A 78 -15.32 12.78 -2.27
CA PRO A 78 -14.40 12.36 -3.33
C PRO A 78 -14.00 13.56 -4.19
N ASN A 79 -12.70 13.68 -4.47
CA ASN A 79 -12.16 14.72 -5.33
C ASN A 79 -12.42 14.37 -6.80
N LEU A 80 -13.49 14.95 -7.34
CA LEU A 80 -13.96 14.69 -8.70
C LEU A 80 -13.05 15.27 -9.79
N LYS A 81 -12.11 16.17 -9.43
CA LYS A 81 -11.17 16.77 -10.38
C LYS A 81 -9.97 15.88 -10.67
N GLU A 82 -9.67 14.96 -9.77
CA GLU A 82 -8.54 14.03 -9.92
C GLU A 82 -8.88 12.85 -10.83
N ASN A 83 -7.85 12.15 -11.29
CA ASN A 83 -7.99 10.95 -12.10
C ASN A 83 -8.02 9.71 -11.21
N TRP A 84 -9.08 8.92 -11.35
CA TRP A 84 -9.34 7.70 -10.57
C TRP A 84 -9.06 6.43 -11.39
N ASP A 85 -8.30 6.52 -12.48
CA ASP A 85 -8.15 5.41 -13.44
C ASP A 85 -7.60 4.10 -12.83
N PHE A 86 -6.83 4.24 -11.75
CA PHE A 86 -6.22 3.14 -10.99
C PHE A 86 -6.72 3.06 -9.53
N ASN A 87 -7.75 3.83 -9.17
CA ASN A 87 -8.40 3.80 -7.87
C ASN A 87 -9.90 3.58 -8.07
N THR A 88 -10.51 2.61 -7.41
CA THR A 88 -11.94 2.40 -7.58
C THR A 88 -12.75 3.32 -6.68
N PRO A 89 -13.66 4.16 -7.22
CA PRO A 89 -14.54 4.96 -6.40
C PRO A 89 -15.38 4.13 -5.47
N THR A 90 -15.10 4.28 -4.19
CA THR A 90 -15.68 3.48 -3.12
C THR A 90 -16.38 4.40 -2.16
N LYS A 91 -17.57 4.00 -1.72
CA LYS A 91 -18.32 4.67 -0.66
C LYS A 91 -17.91 4.11 0.69
N THR A 92 -17.87 2.79 0.81
CA THR A 92 -17.61 2.11 2.07
C THR A 92 -16.93 0.77 1.83
N LEU A 93 -15.95 0.45 2.67
CA LEU A 93 -15.33 -0.87 2.79
C LEU A 93 -15.54 -1.36 4.23
N VAL A 94 -16.17 -2.52 4.39
CA VAL A 94 -16.50 -3.10 5.70
C VAL A 94 -15.84 -4.45 5.85
N LEU A 95 -15.03 -4.62 6.90
CA LEU A 95 -14.52 -5.89 7.38
C LEU A 95 -15.57 -6.53 8.31
N MET A 96 -15.91 -7.78 8.05
CA MET A 96 -16.88 -8.57 8.81
C MET A 96 -16.22 -9.73 9.57
N GLY A 97 -14.88 -9.78 9.63
CA GLY A 97 -14.08 -10.80 10.29
C GLY A 97 -13.46 -11.83 9.34
N ASN A 98 -12.41 -12.51 9.81
CA ASN A 98 -11.61 -13.49 9.06
C ASN A 98 -11.09 -12.99 7.71
N GLY A 99 -10.81 -11.69 7.62
CA GLY A 99 -10.41 -11.03 6.39
C GLY A 99 -11.47 -11.07 5.29
N MET A 100 -12.75 -11.23 5.63
CA MET A 100 -13.87 -11.15 4.70
C MET A 100 -14.65 -9.87 4.92
N GLY A 101 -15.27 -9.35 3.87
CA GLY A 101 -15.95 -8.08 3.96
C GLY A 101 -16.83 -7.74 2.76
N VAL A 102 -17.30 -6.51 2.77
CA VAL A 102 -18.20 -5.94 1.77
C VAL A 102 -17.65 -4.61 1.29
N LEU A 103 -17.70 -4.41 -0.02
CA LEU A 103 -17.35 -3.17 -0.69
C LEU A 103 -18.59 -2.55 -1.32
N GLU A 104 -18.89 -1.30 -1.02
CA GLU A 104 -19.87 -0.47 -1.74
C GLU A 104 -19.14 0.51 -2.66
N ARG A 105 -19.29 0.35 -3.98
CA ARG A 105 -18.59 1.17 -4.99
C ARG A 105 -19.53 1.78 -6.02
N PHE A 106 -19.03 2.77 -6.74
CA PHE A 106 -19.71 3.44 -7.83
C PHE A 106 -19.08 3.09 -9.17
N SER A 107 -19.87 3.17 -10.24
CA SER A 107 -19.37 3.05 -11.61
C SER A 107 -18.52 4.27 -11.97
N TYR A 108 -17.33 4.02 -12.51
CA TYR A 108 -16.41 5.03 -13.05
C TYR A 108 -15.85 4.56 -14.37
N ASP A 109 -15.84 5.46 -15.35
CA ASP A 109 -15.28 5.21 -16.67
C ASP A 109 -14.32 6.33 -17.05
N SER A 110 -13.02 5.99 -17.06
CA SER A 110 -11.92 6.90 -17.39
C SER A 110 -11.99 7.46 -18.82
N PHE A 111 -12.76 6.84 -19.71
CA PHE A 111 -12.85 7.24 -21.12
C PHE A 111 -14.09 8.07 -21.44
N LYS A 112 -15.02 8.24 -20.50
CA LYS A 112 -16.21 9.09 -20.69
C LYS A 112 -15.93 10.53 -20.27
N LEU A 113 -16.52 11.48 -21.02
CA LEU A 113 -16.53 12.90 -20.65
C LEU A 113 -17.21 13.12 -19.29
N ASP A 114 -18.34 12.43 -19.09
CA ASP A 114 -18.96 12.29 -17.78
C ASP A 114 -18.37 11.04 -17.13
N LYS A 115 -17.30 11.25 -16.35
CA LYS A 115 -16.50 10.17 -15.75
C LYS A 115 -17.32 9.29 -14.80
N TRP A 116 -18.44 9.80 -14.31
CA TRP A 116 -19.35 9.13 -13.40
C TRP A 116 -20.62 8.72 -14.14
N ASP A 117 -21.18 7.57 -13.74
CA ASP A 117 -22.51 7.23 -14.19
C ASP A 117 -23.53 8.22 -13.59
N LYS A 118 -24.32 8.87 -14.46
CA LYS A 118 -25.40 9.78 -14.07
C LYS A 118 -26.46 9.10 -13.20
N HIS A 119 -26.54 7.77 -13.20
CA HIS A 119 -27.54 7.01 -12.44
C HIS A 119 -26.96 6.31 -11.20
N GLN A 120 -25.75 6.69 -10.76
CA GLN A 120 -25.03 6.24 -9.54
C GLN A 120 -25.69 5.08 -8.79
N GLN A 121 -25.69 3.89 -9.40
CA GLN A 121 -26.11 2.69 -8.70
C GLN A 121 -24.96 2.22 -7.82
N ILE A 122 -25.22 2.06 -6.53
CA ILE A 122 -24.26 1.48 -5.60
C ILE A 122 -24.15 0.00 -5.93
N GLN A 123 -22.95 -0.42 -6.32
CA GLN A 123 -22.62 -1.83 -6.50
C GLN A 123 -22.05 -2.36 -5.19
N ARG A 124 -22.53 -3.52 -4.77
CA ARG A 124 -22.10 -4.18 -3.53
C ARG A 124 -21.42 -5.50 -3.85
N ASP A 125 -20.14 -5.60 -3.50
CA ASP A 125 -19.32 -6.78 -3.76
C ASP A 125 -18.87 -7.43 -2.45
N ASN A 126 -18.94 -8.77 -2.38
CA ASN A 126 -18.30 -9.52 -1.31
C ASN A 126 -16.81 -9.65 -1.64
N VAL A 127 -15.96 -9.34 -0.67
CA VAL A 127 -14.51 -9.25 -0.87
C VAL A 127 -13.74 -10.00 0.20
N MET A 128 -12.60 -10.58 -0.19
CA MET A 128 -11.52 -10.90 0.72
C MET A 128 -10.67 -9.64 0.91
N ILE A 129 -10.44 -9.24 2.15
CA ILE A 129 -9.67 -8.06 2.51
C ILE A 129 -8.32 -8.51 3.10
N ARG A 130 -7.26 -7.88 2.61
CA ARG A 130 -5.90 -7.98 3.12
C ARG A 130 -5.29 -6.59 3.19
N GLY A 131 -4.23 -6.43 3.95
CA GLY A 131 -3.48 -5.18 3.98
C GLY A 131 -2.04 -5.39 4.34
N TYR A 132 -1.24 -4.35 4.09
CA TYR A 132 0.15 -4.28 4.50
C TYR A 132 0.60 -2.82 4.61
N PRO A 133 1.49 -2.50 5.55
CA PRO A 133 2.02 -1.15 5.68
C PRO A 133 2.95 -0.81 4.51
N THR A 134 2.76 0.35 3.92
CA THR A 134 3.63 0.90 2.87
C THR A 134 4.60 1.93 3.42
N TRP A 135 4.27 2.56 4.55
CA TRP A 135 5.17 3.42 5.31
C TRP A 135 4.92 3.23 6.81
N LEU A 136 5.96 2.84 7.55
CA LEU A 136 5.88 2.57 8.98
C LEU A 136 7.18 2.97 9.70
N ASN A 137 7.10 3.11 11.01
CA ASN A 137 8.23 3.10 11.94
C ASN A 137 8.11 1.84 12.82
N TYR A 138 9.20 1.08 12.92
CA TYR A 138 9.27 -0.09 13.79
C TYR A 138 10.22 0.27 14.95
N PRO A 139 9.77 0.15 16.21
CA PRO A 139 10.61 0.50 17.36
C PRO A 139 11.85 -0.38 17.39
N GLN A 140 13.00 0.25 17.57
CA GLN A 140 14.26 -0.45 17.75
C GLN A 140 15.17 0.36 18.67
N SER A 141 15.63 -0.25 19.75
CA SER A 141 16.56 0.38 20.69
C SER A 141 17.90 0.64 20.01
N ILE A 142 18.61 1.67 20.48
CA ILE A 142 20.01 1.90 20.10
C ILE A 142 20.88 0.67 20.37
N LYS A 143 20.56 -0.12 21.40
CA LYS A 143 21.31 -1.33 21.76
C LYS A 143 21.20 -2.37 20.65
N THR A 144 19.98 -2.68 20.22
CA THR A 144 19.67 -3.64 19.16
C THR A 144 20.25 -3.18 17.82
N LYS A 145 20.17 -1.88 17.53
CA LYS A 145 20.73 -1.30 16.30
C LYS A 145 22.26 -1.32 16.26
N SER A 146 22.93 -1.41 17.42
CA SER A 146 24.40 -1.27 17.56
C SER A 146 25.14 -2.59 17.82
N VAL A 147 24.44 -3.75 17.79
CA VAL A 147 25.03 -5.07 18.12
C VAL A 147 26.19 -5.45 17.19
N ASP A 148 26.12 -5.10 15.91
CA ASP A 148 27.23 -5.31 14.97
C ASP A 148 27.29 -4.19 13.91
N PRO A 149 28.25 -3.24 14.01
CA PRO A 149 28.41 -2.17 13.03
C PRO A 149 28.97 -2.64 11.67
N LEU A 150 29.44 -3.89 11.56
CA LEU A 150 29.95 -4.49 10.32
C LEU A 150 28.91 -5.40 9.64
N ALA A 151 27.89 -5.85 10.36
CA ALA A 151 26.76 -6.57 9.76
C ALA A 151 25.89 -5.60 8.94
N ALA A 152 25.41 -6.07 7.79
CA ALA A 152 24.34 -5.36 7.09
C ALA A 152 23.15 -5.22 8.05
N PRO A 153 22.53 -4.03 8.19
CA PRO A 153 21.43 -3.84 9.14
C PRO A 153 20.31 -4.82 8.80
N ILE A 154 20.05 -5.76 9.70
CA ILE A 154 18.92 -6.68 9.57
C ILE A 154 17.67 -5.81 9.67
N ARG A 155 16.84 -5.83 8.62
CA ARG A 155 15.58 -5.11 8.64
C ARG A 155 14.70 -5.73 9.74
N PRO A 156 14.27 -4.95 10.75
CA PRO A 156 13.59 -5.53 11.90
C PRO A 156 12.19 -6.05 11.54
N TYR A 157 11.59 -5.52 10.48
CA TYR A 157 10.28 -5.94 10.00
C TYR A 157 10.18 -5.89 8.47
N ILE A 158 9.70 -6.98 7.88
CA ILE A 158 9.36 -7.09 6.46
C ILE A 158 7.83 -7.18 6.37
N PRO A 159 7.16 -6.18 5.77
CA PRO A 159 5.72 -6.22 5.60
C PRO A 159 5.24 -7.47 4.86
N LYS A 160 4.09 -8.00 5.27
CA LYS A 160 3.45 -9.13 4.62
C LYS A 160 2.01 -8.78 4.26
N LEU A 161 1.52 -9.33 3.15
CA LEU A 161 0.10 -9.23 2.80
C LEU A 161 -0.69 -10.18 3.71
N ILE A 162 -1.32 -9.63 4.74
CA ILE A 162 -2.03 -10.40 5.77
C ILE A 162 -3.44 -9.86 5.97
N THR A 163 -4.26 -10.53 6.80
CA THR A 163 -5.58 -10.01 7.15
C THR A 163 -5.42 -8.73 7.99
N LEU A 164 -6.43 -7.85 7.98
CA LEU A 164 -6.36 -6.61 8.75
C LEU A 164 -6.36 -6.88 10.25
N GLU A 165 -7.04 -7.95 10.68
CA GLU A 165 -7.03 -8.42 12.07
C GLU A 165 -5.64 -8.84 12.49
N LYS A 166 -4.95 -9.67 11.70
CA LYS A 166 -3.57 -10.06 12.01
C LYS A 166 -2.62 -8.86 12.01
N LEU A 167 -2.78 -7.94 11.04
CA LEU A 167 -1.97 -6.73 11.03
C LEU A 167 -2.22 -5.85 12.26
N TRP A 168 -3.45 -5.81 12.77
CA TRP A 168 -3.78 -5.11 14.01
C TRP A 168 -3.04 -5.70 15.20
N ASP A 169 -3.05 -7.03 15.30
CA ASP A 169 -2.34 -7.76 16.35
C ASP A 169 -0.83 -7.51 16.25
N ASP A 170 -0.23 -7.66 15.05
CA ASP A 170 1.20 -7.39 14.80
C ASP A 170 1.59 -5.93 15.17
N ILE A 171 0.72 -4.95 14.88
CA ILE A 171 0.93 -3.54 15.24
C ILE A 171 1.03 -3.38 16.76
N ARG A 172 0.08 -3.97 17.49
CA ARG A 172 0.01 -3.83 18.94
C ARG A 172 1.11 -4.62 19.65
N GLU A 173 1.38 -5.85 19.21
CA GLU A 173 2.43 -6.72 19.78
C GLU A 173 3.81 -6.08 19.67
N HIS A 174 4.09 -5.40 18.56
CA HIS A 174 5.42 -4.84 18.30
C HIS A 174 5.50 -3.33 18.50
N GLY A 175 4.41 -2.65 18.87
CA GLY A 175 4.37 -1.18 18.92
C GLY A 175 4.70 -0.52 17.58
N MET A 176 4.35 -1.17 16.46
CA MET A 176 4.68 -0.68 15.12
C MET A 176 3.76 0.47 14.74
N VAL A 177 4.34 1.64 14.44
CA VAL A 177 3.56 2.82 14.03
C VAL A 177 3.42 2.84 12.51
N VAL A 178 2.20 2.63 12.00
CA VAL A 178 1.89 2.67 10.57
C VAL A 178 1.39 4.05 10.17
N PHE A 179 2.06 4.71 9.23
CA PHE A 179 1.63 6.00 8.69
C PHE A 179 0.78 5.85 7.43
N GLU A 180 1.13 4.86 6.59
CA GLU A 180 0.40 4.53 5.38
C GLU A 180 0.14 3.03 5.29
N LEU A 181 -1.11 2.68 5.03
CA LEU A 181 -1.60 1.31 4.89
C LEU A 181 -2.14 1.12 3.48
N ARG A 182 -1.67 0.08 2.77
CA ARG A 182 -2.36 -0.39 1.58
C ARG A 182 -3.36 -1.46 1.99
N VAL A 183 -4.64 -1.23 1.67
CA VAL A 183 -5.71 -2.22 1.79
C VAL A 183 -6.04 -2.74 0.40
N CYS A 184 -6.00 -4.06 0.24
CA CYS A 184 -6.38 -4.76 -0.97
C CYS A 184 -7.66 -5.56 -0.73
N ALA A 185 -8.67 -5.33 -1.57
CA ALA A 185 -9.93 -6.07 -1.57
C ALA A 185 -10.06 -6.87 -2.86
N TYR A 186 -10.31 -8.16 -2.75
CA TYR A 186 -10.37 -9.10 -3.86
C TYR A 186 -11.77 -9.71 -3.96
N THR A 187 -12.40 -9.63 -5.12
CA THR A 187 -13.56 -10.44 -5.48
C THR A 187 -13.09 -11.69 -6.23
N LYS A 188 -14.01 -12.48 -6.78
CA LYS A 188 -13.64 -13.59 -7.68
C LYS A 188 -13.01 -13.13 -9.00
N THR A 189 -13.20 -11.87 -9.39
CA THR A 189 -12.85 -11.38 -10.73
C THR A 189 -12.13 -10.04 -10.74
N ALA A 190 -12.06 -9.33 -9.62
CA ALA A 190 -11.53 -7.97 -9.55
C ALA A 190 -10.71 -7.75 -8.28
N ARG A 191 -9.68 -6.92 -8.40
CA ARG A 191 -8.91 -6.38 -7.29
C ARG A 191 -9.19 -4.89 -7.16
N PHE A 192 -9.34 -4.43 -5.93
CA PHE A 192 -9.41 -3.03 -5.55
C PHE A 192 -8.33 -2.72 -4.53
N ASN A 193 -7.61 -1.61 -4.70
CA ASN A 193 -6.54 -1.19 -3.81
C ASN A 193 -6.78 0.23 -3.29
N TYR A 194 -6.45 0.42 -2.02
CA TYR A 194 -6.64 1.66 -1.30
C TYR A 194 -5.38 1.98 -0.52
N ASP A 195 -4.67 3.04 -0.91
CA ASP A 195 -3.59 3.61 -0.10
C ASP A 195 -4.22 4.58 0.89
N ILE A 196 -4.18 4.24 2.17
CA ILE A 196 -4.79 5.02 3.24
C ILE A 196 -3.68 5.69 4.05
N ASP A 197 -3.77 7.02 4.11
CA ASP A 197 -2.96 7.86 4.99
C ASP A 197 -3.62 7.90 6.38
N LEU A 198 -3.03 7.19 7.34
CA LEU A 198 -3.57 7.08 8.70
C LEU A 198 -3.33 8.36 9.52
N VAL A 199 -2.37 9.17 9.11
CA VAL A 199 -2.00 10.42 9.80
C VAL A 199 -2.93 11.57 9.43
N ASN A 200 -3.40 11.59 8.18
CA ASN A 200 -4.30 12.65 7.68
C ASN A 200 -5.73 12.15 7.44
N ASN A 201 -6.02 10.87 7.65
CA ASN A 201 -7.32 10.22 7.44
C ASN A 201 -7.86 10.44 6.03
N VAL A 202 -7.03 10.15 5.02
CA VAL A 202 -7.38 10.30 3.61
C VAL A 202 -7.02 9.07 2.81
N MET A 203 -7.82 8.78 1.79
CA MET A 203 -7.41 7.90 0.70
C MET A 203 -6.50 8.69 -0.23
N LEU A 204 -5.36 8.11 -0.57
CA LEU A 204 -4.37 8.70 -1.45
C LEU A 204 -4.65 8.36 -2.92
N LYS A 205 -4.21 9.26 -3.80
CA LYS A 205 -4.22 9.03 -5.23
C LYS A 205 -3.13 8.04 -5.63
N ASP A 206 -3.50 7.04 -6.43
CA ASP A 206 -2.53 6.17 -7.09
C ASP A 206 -1.64 7.02 -8.00
N PHE A 207 -0.33 6.86 -7.86
CA PHE A 207 0.65 7.65 -8.59
C PHE A 207 0.47 7.54 -10.12
N ARG A 208 -0.11 6.44 -10.62
CA ARG A 208 -0.35 6.22 -12.05
C ARG A 208 -1.50 7.07 -12.61
N GLY A 209 -2.41 7.58 -11.77
CA GLY A 209 -3.63 8.26 -12.20
C GLY A 209 -3.36 9.51 -13.04
N GLY A 210 -3.76 9.47 -14.32
CA GLY A 210 -3.46 10.51 -15.32
C GLY A 210 -2.03 10.52 -15.89
N GLN A 211 -1.18 9.59 -15.46
CA GLN A 211 0.23 9.51 -15.88
C GLN A 211 0.51 8.28 -16.75
N SER A 212 -0.14 7.14 -16.45
CA SER A 212 0.11 5.88 -17.14
C SER A 212 -0.95 5.59 -18.21
N PRO A 213 -0.55 5.14 -19.42
CA PRO A 213 -1.48 4.95 -20.52
C PRO A 213 -2.36 3.71 -20.35
N LEU A 214 -3.68 3.91 -20.29
CA LEU A 214 -4.66 2.83 -20.11
C LEU A 214 -4.76 1.86 -21.30
N ARG A 215 -4.37 2.29 -22.51
CA ARG A 215 -4.42 1.45 -23.72
C ARG A 215 -3.45 0.26 -23.69
N ASN A 216 -2.39 0.36 -22.90
CA ASN A 216 -1.37 -0.69 -22.77
C ASN A 216 -1.61 -1.57 -21.54
N ARG A 217 -2.80 -1.51 -20.93
CA ARG A 217 -3.08 -2.25 -19.71
C ARG A 217 -3.03 -3.75 -19.96
N ALA A 218 -2.34 -4.48 -19.09
CA ALA A 218 -2.35 -5.93 -19.08
C ALA A 218 -3.67 -6.44 -18.48
N GLU A 219 -4.21 -7.50 -19.07
CA GLU A 219 -5.27 -8.29 -18.44
C GLU A 219 -4.61 -9.26 -17.46
N ARG A 220 -5.05 -9.24 -16.20
CA ARG A 220 -4.49 -10.04 -15.11
C ARG A 220 -5.61 -10.79 -14.41
N SER A 221 -5.36 -12.04 -14.05
CA SER A 221 -6.28 -12.78 -13.21
C SER A 221 -6.22 -12.26 -11.77
N ILE A 222 -7.23 -12.62 -10.97
CA ILE A 222 -7.23 -12.25 -9.55
C ILE A 222 -6.07 -12.89 -8.77
N LEU A 223 -5.66 -14.10 -9.18
CA LEU A 223 -4.53 -14.79 -8.57
C LEU A 223 -3.21 -14.09 -8.90
N ASP A 224 -3.04 -13.58 -10.12
CA ASP A 224 -1.86 -12.78 -10.48
C ASP A 224 -1.76 -11.53 -9.61
N TYR A 225 -2.90 -10.86 -9.41
CA TYR A 225 -3.01 -9.68 -8.55
C TYR A 225 -2.69 -9.99 -7.09
N PHE A 226 -3.16 -11.12 -6.57
CA PHE A 226 -2.86 -11.56 -5.22
C PHE A 226 -1.35 -11.87 -5.06
N ASN A 227 -0.77 -12.66 -5.98
CA ASN A 227 0.66 -12.98 -6.00
C ASN A 227 1.51 -11.71 -6.11
N PHE A 228 1.10 -10.77 -6.96
CA PHE A 228 1.74 -9.47 -7.10
C PHE A 228 1.79 -8.71 -5.78
N ASP A 229 0.66 -8.64 -5.07
CA ASP A 229 0.59 -7.92 -3.81
C ASP A 229 1.40 -8.57 -2.70
N MET A 230 1.45 -9.91 -2.65
CA MET A 230 2.34 -10.63 -1.73
C MET A 230 3.81 -10.28 -1.98
N VAL A 231 4.24 -10.33 -3.25
CA VAL A 231 5.62 -9.99 -3.64
C VAL A 231 5.92 -8.52 -3.37
N LEU A 232 4.99 -7.61 -3.69
CA LEU A 232 5.15 -6.17 -3.49
C LEU A 232 5.24 -5.79 -2.01
N ALA A 233 4.46 -6.46 -1.15
CA ALA A 233 4.50 -6.25 0.30
C ALA A 233 5.84 -6.73 0.88
N SER A 234 6.26 -7.95 0.55
CA SER A 234 7.33 -8.67 1.25
C SER A 234 8.71 -8.56 0.62
N THR A 235 8.83 -7.95 -0.57
CA THR A 235 10.16 -7.71 -1.16
C THR A 235 10.69 -6.34 -0.77
N ASP A 236 11.93 -6.32 -0.28
CA ASP A 236 12.62 -5.07 -0.03
C ASP A 236 13.04 -4.39 -1.34
N MET A 237 12.33 -3.31 -1.65
CA MET A 237 12.50 -2.50 -2.84
C MET A 237 12.44 -1.04 -2.44
N LYS A 238 13.36 -0.24 -3.00
CA LYS A 238 13.26 1.22 -2.91
C LYS A 238 11.95 1.68 -3.55
N GLU A 239 11.41 2.78 -3.06
CA GLU A 239 10.12 3.33 -3.49
C GLU A 239 9.98 3.48 -5.01
N ILE A 240 11.03 3.99 -5.67
CA ILE A 240 11.06 4.10 -7.14
C ILE A 240 10.90 2.75 -7.83
N VAL A 241 11.55 1.70 -7.30
CA VAL A 241 11.47 0.33 -7.84
C VAL A 241 10.09 -0.24 -7.61
N LYS A 242 9.47 -0.02 -6.43
CA LYS A 242 8.08 -0.44 -6.16
C LYS A 242 7.07 0.20 -7.11
N LYS A 243 7.21 1.50 -7.37
CA LYS A 243 6.38 2.23 -8.34
C LYS A 243 6.59 1.71 -9.75
N THR A 244 7.84 1.54 -10.18
CA THR A 244 8.16 0.96 -11.49
C THR A 244 7.59 -0.46 -11.63
N PHE A 245 7.70 -1.29 -10.58
CA PHE A 245 7.15 -2.65 -10.57
C PHE A 245 5.63 -2.66 -10.67
N THR A 246 4.96 -1.78 -9.91
CA THR A 246 3.50 -1.61 -9.96
C THR A 246 3.03 -1.14 -11.34
N ASN A 247 3.75 -0.22 -11.97
CA ASN A 247 3.40 0.26 -13.30
C ASN A 247 3.66 -0.80 -14.39
N LEU A 248 4.76 -1.54 -14.27
CA LEU A 248 5.10 -2.66 -15.17
C LEU A 248 4.09 -3.79 -15.07
N PHE A 249 3.65 -4.14 -13.86
CA PHE A 249 2.65 -5.18 -13.67
C PHE A 249 1.35 -4.92 -14.40
N GLU A 250 0.94 -3.66 -14.44
CA GLU A 250 -0.30 -3.25 -15.11
C GLU A 250 -0.11 -2.91 -16.57
N SER A 251 1.11 -3.00 -17.10
CA SER A 251 1.40 -2.83 -18.52
C SER A 251 1.64 -4.20 -19.16
N LYS A 252 1.25 -4.37 -20.44
CA LYS A 252 1.62 -5.59 -21.20
C LYS A 252 3.14 -5.70 -21.35
N HIS A 253 3.76 -4.55 -21.61
CA HIS A 253 5.19 -4.36 -21.79
C HIS A 253 5.50 -2.86 -21.66
N ALA A 254 6.73 -2.49 -21.34
CA ALA A 254 7.14 -1.09 -21.29
C ALA A 254 8.62 -0.93 -21.63
N THR A 255 8.99 0.24 -22.15
CA THR A 255 10.39 0.67 -22.28
C THR A 255 10.77 1.58 -21.11
N ALA A 256 12.07 1.77 -20.91
CA ALA A 256 12.55 2.75 -19.93
C ALA A 256 12.08 4.18 -20.26
N PHE A 257 11.89 4.50 -21.54
CA PHE A 257 11.37 5.80 -22.00
C PHE A 257 9.91 6.02 -21.56
N ASP A 258 9.05 5.00 -21.68
CA ASP A 258 7.64 5.09 -21.27
C ASP A 258 7.51 5.43 -19.78
N PHE A 259 8.40 4.86 -18.97
CA PHE A 259 8.43 5.08 -17.53
C PHE A 259 9.11 6.39 -17.12
N ALA A 260 10.16 6.79 -17.83
CA ALA A 260 10.75 8.12 -17.65
C ALA A 260 9.71 9.22 -17.85
N HIS A 261 8.90 9.10 -18.91
CA HIS A 261 7.84 10.06 -19.21
C HIS A 261 6.70 10.01 -18.19
N SER A 262 6.14 8.83 -17.90
CA SER A 262 4.99 8.71 -16.99
C SER A 262 5.33 9.04 -15.54
N MET A 263 6.52 8.68 -15.05
CA MET A 263 6.92 8.91 -13.65
C MET A 263 7.68 10.22 -13.45
N HIS A 264 7.91 11.01 -14.51
CA HIS A 264 8.72 12.24 -14.49
C HIS A 264 10.13 12.04 -13.92
N ILE A 265 10.81 10.98 -14.37
CA ILE A 265 12.18 10.63 -13.98
C ILE A 265 13.08 10.54 -15.21
N THR A 266 14.40 10.44 -14.99
CA THR A 266 15.33 10.24 -16.12
C THR A 266 15.22 8.82 -16.69
N ASN A 267 15.54 8.67 -17.98
CA ASN A 267 15.58 7.36 -18.64
C ASN A 267 16.55 6.39 -17.94
N GLN A 268 17.67 6.89 -17.43
CA GLN A 268 18.62 6.09 -16.65
C GLN A 268 18.01 5.59 -15.34
N MET A 269 17.27 6.43 -14.61
CA MET A 269 16.60 6.02 -13.38
C MET A 269 15.52 4.96 -13.66
N ALA A 270 14.74 5.14 -14.73
CA ALA A 270 13.74 4.16 -15.16
C ALA A 270 14.39 2.82 -15.54
N ALA A 271 15.45 2.84 -16.36
CA ALA A 271 16.20 1.64 -16.74
C ALA A 271 16.81 0.93 -15.53
N ASN A 272 17.39 1.67 -14.58
CA ASN A 272 17.95 1.10 -13.35
C ASN A 272 16.86 0.43 -12.50
N ALA A 273 15.69 1.06 -12.36
CA ALA A 273 14.57 0.49 -11.62
C ALA A 273 14.02 -0.77 -12.30
N LEU A 274 13.87 -0.75 -13.63
CA LEU A 274 13.47 -1.91 -14.44
C LEU A 274 14.45 -3.08 -14.33
N ASN A 275 15.75 -2.81 -14.49
CA ASN A 275 16.79 -3.82 -14.34
C ASN A 275 16.81 -4.40 -12.91
N ALA A 276 16.55 -3.60 -11.87
CA ALA A 276 16.46 -4.09 -10.50
C ALA A 276 15.30 -5.09 -10.30
N ILE A 277 14.21 -4.98 -11.07
CA ILE A 277 13.09 -5.94 -11.07
C ILE A 277 13.50 -7.22 -11.82
N VAL A 278 14.19 -7.08 -12.96
CA VAL A 278 14.72 -8.21 -13.75
C VAL A 278 15.74 -9.02 -12.96
N THR A 279 16.69 -8.38 -12.26
CA THR A 279 17.68 -9.07 -11.41
C THR A 279 17.04 -9.85 -10.27
N ARG A 280 15.84 -9.47 -9.82
CA ARG A 280 15.05 -10.21 -8.83
C ARG A 280 14.25 -11.38 -9.46
N GLY A 281 14.32 -11.56 -10.77
CA GLY A 281 13.57 -12.59 -11.49
C GLY A 281 12.08 -12.29 -11.65
N LEU A 282 11.63 -11.06 -11.38
CA LEU A 282 10.19 -10.70 -11.42
C LEU A 282 9.73 -10.19 -12.79
N ALA A 283 10.67 -9.91 -13.69
CA ALA A 283 10.42 -9.40 -15.03
C ALA A 283 11.44 -9.95 -16.03
N ARG A 284 11.05 -9.96 -17.31
CA ARG A 284 11.91 -10.28 -18.44
C ARG A 284 12.36 -9.00 -19.13
N LYS A 285 13.52 -9.07 -19.78
CA LYS A 285 14.09 -8.02 -20.61
C LYS A 285 14.44 -8.60 -21.96
N GLU A 286 13.91 -8.00 -23.02
CA GLU A 286 14.14 -8.40 -24.40
C GLU A 286 14.75 -7.25 -25.21
N GLY A 287 15.54 -7.61 -26.23
CA GLY A 287 16.21 -6.65 -27.10
C GLY A 287 17.53 -6.11 -26.54
N SER A 288 18.03 -5.05 -27.16
CA SER A 288 19.29 -4.38 -26.81
C SER A 288 19.09 -2.88 -26.68
N SER A 289 19.90 -2.24 -25.82
CA SER A 289 19.88 -0.79 -25.65
C SER A 289 19.96 -0.05 -27.00
N PRO A 290 19.14 0.98 -27.25
CA PRO A 290 18.16 1.59 -26.34
C PRO A 290 16.72 1.04 -26.50
N ARG A 291 16.51 -0.03 -27.28
CA ARG A 291 15.18 -0.59 -27.62
C ARG A 291 14.81 -1.78 -26.73
N GLU A 292 15.16 -1.69 -25.46
CA GLU A 292 14.89 -2.73 -24.48
C GLU A 292 13.40 -2.68 -24.09
N VAL A 293 12.76 -3.84 -24.13
CA VAL A 293 11.37 -4.01 -23.72
C VAL A 293 11.33 -4.88 -22.48
N TYR A 294 10.57 -4.43 -21.49
CA TYR A 294 10.42 -5.09 -20.20
C TYR A 294 8.97 -5.58 -20.05
N SER A 295 8.79 -6.75 -19.46
CA SER A 295 7.47 -7.32 -19.19
C SER A 295 7.51 -8.16 -17.90
N ILE A 296 6.38 -8.27 -17.20
CA ILE A 296 6.29 -9.15 -16.03
C ILE A 296 6.32 -10.62 -16.47
N ASP A 297 7.00 -11.44 -15.66
CA ASP A 297 6.97 -12.89 -15.73
C ASP A 297 5.94 -13.43 -14.71
N PRO A 298 4.73 -13.85 -15.13
CA PRO A 298 3.70 -14.31 -14.21
C PRO A 298 4.08 -15.61 -13.48
N GLU A 299 4.85 -16.49 -14.13
CA GLU A 299 5.28 -17.77 -13.55
C GLU A 299 6.27 -17.51 -12.42
N ALA A 300 7.29 -16.69 -12.69
CA ALA A 300 8.28 -16.33 -11.66
C ALA A 300 7.65 -15.53 -10.51
N LEU A 301 6.62 -14.72 -10.79
CA LEU A 301 5.85 -14.02 -9.77
C LEU A 301 5.10 -14.99 -8.86
N ALA A 302 4.42 -15.99 -9.44
CA ALA A 302 3.71 -17.03 -8.69
C ALA A 302 4.65 -17.90 -7.85
N GLU A 303 5.82 -18.27 -8.39
CA GLU A 303 6.84 -19.00 -7.64
C GLU A 303 7.40 -18.19 -6.47
N SER A 304 7.64 -16.90 -6.68
CA SER A 304 8.13 -15.99 -5.63
C SER A 304 7.09 -15.83 -4.52
N ALA A 305 5.82 -15.65 -4.89
CA ALA A 305 4.68 -15.62 -3.99
C ALA A 305 4.57 -16.90 -3.14
N LEU A 306 4.68 -18.08 -3.76
CA LEU A 306 4.60 -19.36 -3.05
C LEU A 306 5.77 -19.60 -2.09
N LYS A 307 6.95 -19.05 -2.38
CA LYS A 307 8.08 -19.06 -1.44
C LYS A 307 7.78 -18.19 -0.24
N LEU A 308 7.18 -17.02 -0.44
CA LEU A 308 6.84 -16.08 0.64
C LEU A 308 5.73 -16.60 1.57
N GLU A 309 4.76 -17.36 1.06
CA GLU A 309 3.68 -17.94 1.89
C GLU A 309 4.21 -18.96 2.92
N LYS A 310 5.38 -19.56 2.67
CA LYS A 310 6.00 -20.56 3.56
C LYS A 310 6.74 -19.94 4.75
N TYR A 311 6.91 -18.61 4.80
CA TYR A 311 7.70 -17.89 5.80
C TYR A 311 6.91 -16.79 6.50
#